data_AF-A0A8B6EM50-F1
#
_entry.id   AF-A0A8B6EM50-F1
#
_cell.length_a   1.000
_cell.length_b   1.000
_cell.length_c   1.000
_cell.angle_alpha   90.00
_cell.angle_beta   90.00
_cell.angle_gamma   90.00
#
_symmetry.space_group_name_H-M   'P 1'
#
loop_
_entity.id
_entity.type
_entity.pdbx_description
1 polymer ?
#
loop_
_entity_poly.entity_id
_entity_poly.type
_entity_poly.pdbx_seq_one_letter_code
_entity_poly.pdbx_strand_id
1 'polypeptide(L)'
;MFTTRSQLCHDKRGLTMYGAEFTSNFFASDSNAEDVPCALCRTDRATSVIMIPGKNTCNSGWKEEYHGYLASGYHGHNVASAYVCVDIYPEYIMGVVDQHNGKLFYEVITTCGSLKCPPYKNDYPLTCVVCSK
;
A
#
# COMPACT_ATOMS: atom_id res chain seq x y z
N MET A 1 19.51 6.14 26.33
CA MET A 1 18.80 5.12 27.12
C MET A 1 17.37 5.62 27.31
N PHE A 2 16.46 5.26 26.41
CA PHE A 2 15.04 5.58 26.57
C PHE A 2 14.40 4.44 27.35
N THR A 3 14.02 4.70 28.59
CA THR A 3 13.25 3.77 29.42
C THR A 3 11.78 3.89 29.04
N THR A 4 11.29 3.01 28.18
CA THR A 4 9.85 2.88 27.95
C THR A 4 9.25 2.15 29.14
N ARG A 5 8.49 2.85 29.98
CA ARG A 5 7.55 2.20 30.91
C ARG A 5 6.51 1.49 30.06
N SER A 6 6.51 0.16 30.05
CA SER A 6 5.44 -0.67 29.51
C SER A 6 4.21 -0.58 30.40
N GLN A 7 3.46 0.50 30.27
CA GLN A 7 2.13 0.59 30.87
C GLN A 7 1.16 -0.08 29.90
N LEU A 8 0.65 -1.26 30.27
CA LEU A 8 -0.40 -1.95 29.51
C LEU A 8 -1.64 -1.05 29.47
N CYS A 9 -2.05 -0.63 28.27
CA CYS A 9 -3.27 0.13 28.05
C CYS A 9 -4.48 -0.78 28.34
N HIS A 10 -4.99 -0.73 29.57
CA HIS A 10 -6.10 -1.57 30.03
C HIS A 10 -7.51 -1.00 29.73
N ASP A 11 -7.64 0.11 28.99
CA ASP A 11 -8.95 0.66 28.60
C ASP A 11 -9.43 0.02 27.28
N LYS A 12 -10.53 -0.75 27.36
CA LYS A 12 -11.14 -1.46 26.22
C LYS A 12 -11.88 -0.55 25.23
N ARG A 13 -11.68 0.77 25.30
CA ARG A 13 -12.28 1.79 24.41
C ARG A 13 -11.29 2.37 23.40
N GLY A 14 -10.08 1.82 23.30
CA GLY A 14 -9.09 2.21 22.30
C GLY A 14 -9.32 1.58 20.93
N LEU A 15 -8.78 2.20 19.89
CA LEU A 15 -8.67 1.62 18.55
C LEU A 15 -7.49 0.63 18.53
N THR A 16 -7.66 -0.51 17.85
CA THR A 16 -6.61 -1.51 17.64
C THR A 16 -5.91 -1.30 16.30
N MET A 17 -4.62 -1.59 16.25
CA MET A 17 -3.83 -1.65 15.02
C MET A 17 -3.49 -3.11 14.73
N TYR A 18 -3.79 -3.56 13.52
CA TYR A 18 -3.45 -4.88 13.01
C TYR A 18 -2.39 -4.78 11.91
N GLY A 19 -1.67 -5.86 11.66
CA GLY A 19 -0.84 -6.03 10.46
C GLY A 19 -1.69 -5.98 9.18
N ALA A 20 -1.03 -5.87 8.03
CA ALA A 20 -1.69 -5.84 6.74
C ALA A 20 -1.39 -7.10 5.92
N GLU A 21 -2.32 -7.52 5.08
CA GLU A 21 -2.23 -8.75 4.28
C GLU A 21 -2.57 -8.45 2.82
N PHE A 22 -1.84 -9.04 1.88
CA PHE A 22 -2.23 -9.07 0.47
C PHE A 22 -3.33 -10.11 0.28
N THR A 23 -4.45 -9.69 -0.32
CA THR A 23 -5.66 -10.52 -0.42
C THR A 23 -6.04 -10.88 -1.86
N SER A 24 -5.28 -10.40 -2.83
CA SER A 24 -5.48 -10.72 -4.24
C SER A 24 -4.29 -11.43 -4.85
N ASN A 25 -4.59 -12.33 -5.79
CA ASN A 25 -3.58 -13.04 -6.59
C ASN A 25 -2.76 -12.08 -7.50
N PHE A 26 -3.09 -10.79 -7.47
CA PHE A 26 -2.40 -9.76 -8.21
C PHE A 26 -1.05 -9.39 -7.58
N PHE A 27 -1.00 -9.30 -6.25
CA PHE A 27 0.23 -8.98 -5.52
C PHE A 27 0.98 -10.20 -5.01
N ALA A 28 0.27 -11.27 -4.63
CA ALA A 28 0.86 -12.49 -4.12
C ALA A 28 0.40 -13.68 -4.96
N SER A 29 1.33 -14.53 -5.41
CA SER A 29 1.01 -15.66 -6.30
C SER A 29 0.23 -16.78 -5.62
N ASP A 30 0.44 -16.96 -4.31
CA ASP A 30 -0.28 -17.95 -3.52
C ASP A 30 -1.42 -17.28 -2.78
N SER A 31 -2.61 -17.75 -3.11
CA SER A 31 -3.90 -17.21 -2.70
C SER A 31 -4.16 -17.46 -1.21
N ASN A 32 -3.45 -16.81 -0.28
CA ASN A 32 -3.82 -16.69 1.14
C ASN A 32 -2.95 -15.65 1.89
N ALA A 33 -3.45 -14.42 2.01
CA ALA A 33 -3.16 -13.49 3.11
C ALA A 33 -1.68 -13.38 3.52
N GLU A 34 -0.79 -13.21 2.56
CA GLU A 34 0.62 -12.98 2.90
C GLU A 34 0.77 -11.63 3.60
N ASP A 35 1.44 -11.66 4.75
CA ASP A 35 1.70 -10.46 5.54
C ASP A 35 2.55 -9.46 4.75
N VAL A 36 2.06 -8.22 4.70
CA VAL A 36 2.68 -7.10 4.02
C VAL A 36 3.82 -6.56 4.89
N PRO A 37 5.08 -6.62 4.43
CA PRO A 37 6.21 -6.07 5.15
C PRO A 37 6.17 -4.54 5.11
N CYS A 38 6.92 -3.91 6.01
CA CYS A 38 7.16 -2.48 5.97
C CYS A 38 8.58 -2.19 5.50
N ALA A 39 8.73 -1.14 4.70
CA ALA A 39 10.04 -0.65 4.25
C ALA A 39 10.30 0.75 4.83
N LEU A 40 11.52 0.98 5.32
CA LEU A 40 12.02 2.30 5.73
C LEU A 40 13.25 2.62 4.90
N CYS A 41 13.11 3.57 3.97
CA CYS A 41 14.21 4.00 3.11
C CYS A 41 14.68 5.40 3.51
N ARG A 42 16.01 5.62 3.51
CA ARG A 42 16.62 6.96 3.63
C ARG A 42 17.29 7.31 2.32
N THR A 43 17.08 8.54 1.86
CA THR A 43 17.76 9.11 0.70
C THR A 43 18.51 10.37 1.14
N ASP A 44 19.83 10.40 0.90
CA ASP A 44 20.73 11.40 1.51
C ASP A 44 20.64 12.80 0.87
N ARG A 45 19.80 12.98 -0.17
CA ARG A 45 19.66 14.25 -0.90
C ARG A 45 18.23 14.66 -1.23
N ALA A 46 17.23 13.85 -0.89
CA ALA A 46 15.86 14.26 -1.15
C ALA A 46 15.36 15.23 -0.09
N THR A 47 14.83 16.34 -0.55
CA THR A 47 14.06 17.35 0.18
C THR A 47 12.57 17.03 0.19
N SER A 48 12.08 16.21 -0.73
CA SER A 48 10.65 15.86 -0.82
C SER A 48 10.43 14.47 -1.42
N VAL A 49 9.34 13.82 -1.00
CA VAL A 49 8.87 12.54 -1.53
C VAL A 49 7.39 12.68 -1.88
N ILE A 50 6.99 12.21 -3.07
CA ILE A 50 5.61 12.23 -3.53
C ILE A 50 5.23 10.88 -4.16
N MET A 51 3.98 10.47 -3.95
CA MET A 51 3.36 9.40 -4.71
C MET A 51 2.46 10.00 -5.79
N ILE A 52 2.59 9.54 -7.03
CA ILE A 52 1.75 9.97 -8.15
C ILE A 52 0.91 8.77 -8.62
N PRO A 53 -0.40 8.72 -8.32
CA PRO A 53 -1.28 7.67 -8.82
C PRO A 53 -1.55 7.84 -10.32
N GLY A 54 -1.73 6.73 -11.03
CA GLY A 54 -1.97 6.68 -12.47
C GLY A 54 -0.75 6.94 -13.35
N LYS A 55 0.46 6.96 -12.77
CA LYS A 55 1.72 7.04 -13.50
C LYS A 55 2.65 5.91 -13.08
N ASN A 56 3.54 5.52 -13.98
CA ASN A 56 4.64 4.59 -13.71
C ASN A 56 6.02 5.26 -13.84
N THR A 57 6.06 6.58 -14.04
CA THR A 57 7.29 7.35 -14.23
C THR A 57 7.17 8.73 -13.59
N CYS A 58 8.27 9.22 -13.04
CA CYS A 58 8.33 10.53 -12.40
C CYS A 58 8.32 11.68 -13.41
N ASN A 59 7.90 12.87 -12.95
CA ASN A 59 8.03 14.10 -13.74
C ASN A 59 9.51 14.45 -13.95
N SER A 60 9.81 15.23 -15.00
CA SER A 60 11.19 15.68 -15.27
C SER A 60 11.83 16.35 -14.04
N GLY A 61 13.08 15.99 -13.75
CA GLY A 61 13.84 16.51 -12.61
C GLY A 61 13.53 15.87 -11.26
N TRP A 62 12.65 14.86 -11.21
CA TRP A 62 12.45 14.01 -10.04
C TRP A 62 13.15 12.67 -10.24
N LYS A 63 13.68 12.10 -9.15
CA LYS A 63 14.24 10.76 -9.12
C LYS A 63 13.14 9.75 -8.84
N GLU A 64 13.06 8.71 -9.65
CA GLU A 64 12.21 7.56 -9.36
C GLU A 64 12.84 6.72 -8.26
N GLU A 65 12.08 6.46 -7.20
CA GLU A 65 12.49 5.53 -6.15
C GLU A 65 11.93 4.13 -6.43
N TYR A 66 10.65 4.06 -6.79
CA TYR A 66 10.02 2.83 -7.30
C TYR A 66 8.68 3.13 -7.98
N HIS A 67 8.15 2.14 -8.71
CA HIS A 67 6.81 2.17 -9.29
C HIS A 67 6.12 0.82 -9.14
N GLY A 68 4.81 0.81 -9.31
CA GLY A 68 4.02 -0.40 -9.27
C GLY A 68 2.53 -0.09 -9.37
N TYR A 69 1.74 -0.64 -8.46
CA TYR A 69 0.28 -0.54 -8.50
C TYR A 69 -0.30 0.03 -7.21
N LEU A 70 -1.37 0.80 -7.38
CA LEU A 70 -2.07 1.40 -6.27
C LEU A 70 -2.89 0.33 -5.55
N ALA A 71 -2.78 0.29 -4.23
CA ALA A 71 -3.54 -0.59 -3.37
C ALA A 71 -4.31 0.19 -2.31
N SER A 72 -5.44 -0.37 -1.86
CA SER A 72 -6.18 0.14 -0.71
C SER A 72 -7.03 -0.97 -0.07
N GLY A 73 -7.68 -0.66 1.04
CA GLY A 73 -8.69 -1.52 1.63
C GLY A 73 -9.95 -1.63 0.78
N TYR A 74 -10.71 -2.70 1.01
CA TYR A 74 -11.98 -2.93 0.34
C TYR A 74 -12.98 -1.80 0.61
N HIS A 75 -13.58 -1.28 -0.46
CA HIS A 75 -14.53 -0.16 -0.38
C HIS A 75 -15.80 -0.46 0.45
N GLY A 76 -16.15 -1.73 0.64
CA GLY A 76 -17.27 -2.15 1.49
C GLY A 76 -16.94 -2.22 2.99
N HIS A 77 -15.67 -2.08 3.40
CA HIS A 77 -15.31 -2.07 4.81
C HIS A 77 -15.46 -0.67 5.40
N ASN A 78 -16.21 -0.57 6.50
CA ASN A 78 -16.42 0.67 7.26
C ASN A 78 -15.21 1.02 8.14
N VAL A 79 -14.03 1.15 7.52
CA VAL A 79 -12.77 1.50 8.18
C VAL A 79 -11.97 2.45 7.32
N ALA A 80 -11.24 3.37 7.96
CA ALA A 80 -10.34 4.26 7.25
C ALA A 80 -9.32 3.46 6.41
N SER A 81 -9.09 3.94 5.20
CA SER A 81 -8.11 3.37 4.30
C SER A 81 -7.34 4.48 3.59
N ALA A 82 -6.05 4.23 3.40
CA ALA A 82 -5.20 5.06 2.55
C ALA A 82 -4.99 4.35 1.22
N TYR A 83 -4.73 5.13 0.18
CA TYR A 83 -4.13 4.61 -1.04
C TYR A 83 -2.62 4.55 -0.83
N VAL A 84 -2.03 3.39 -1.12
CA VAL A 84 -0.59 3.17 -1.02
C VAL A 84 -0.08 2.66 -2.37
N CYS A 85 1.17 2.97 -2.68
CA CYS A 85 1.82 2.47 -3.88
C CYS A 85 2.64 1.24 -3.50
N VAL A 86 2.21 0.09 -4.00
CA VAL A 86 2.91 -1.19 -3.81
C VAL A 86 3.87 -1.35 -4.98
N ASP A 87 5.10 -1.77 -4.70
CA ASP A 87 6.12 -2.03 -5.72
C ASP A 87 5.61 -3.05 -6.75
N ILE A 88 6.13 -2.97 -7.99
CA ILE A 88 5.79 -3.91 -9.05
C ILE A 88 6.23 -5.36 -8.72
N TYR A 89 7.22 -5.51 -7.86
CA TYR A 89 7.68 -6.78 -7.30
C TYR A 89 7.51 -6.74 -5.76
N PRO A 90 6.28 -6.89 -5.25
CA PRO A 90 6.04 -6.83 -3.81
C PRO A 90 6.79 -7.96 -3.09
N GLU A 91 7.41 -7.60 -1.96
CA GLU A 91 7.92 -8.57 -1.00
C GLU A 91 6.83 -8.94 0.01
N TYR A 92 6.98 -10.12 0.60
CA TYR A 92 6.06 -10.65 1.60
C TYR A 92 6.80 -11.43 2.68
N ILE A 93 6.18 -11.57 3.86
CA ILE A 93 6.78 -12.31 4.97
C ILE A 93 6.45 -13.80 4.82
N MET A 94 7.47 -14.60 4.46
CA MET A 94 7.33 -16.05 4.33
C MET A 94 7.05 -16.72 5.69
N GLY A 95 6.10 -17.67 5.71
CA GLY A 95 5.83 -18.54 6.85
C GLY A 95 4.65 -18.11 7.74
N VAL A 96 4.05 -16.95 7.49
CA VAL A 96 2.76 -16.53 8.06
C VAL A 96 1.72 -16.60 6.94
N VAL A 97 1.22 -17.81 6.68
CA VAL A 97 0.09 -18.04 5.77
C VAL A 97 -1.10 -18.39 6.64
N ASP A 98 -1.58 -17.40 7.37
CA ASP A 98 -2.81 -17.48 8.16
C ASP A 98 -3.65 -16.25 7.83
N GLN A 99 -4.93 -16.46 7.51
CA GLN A 99 -5.86 -15.37 7.23
C GLN A 99 -6.30 -14.69 8.54
N HIS A 100 -5.46 -13.81 9.08
CA HIS A 100 -5.78 -13.05 10.27
C HIS A 100 -6.80 -11.94 9.99
N ASN A 101 -6.98 -11.58 8.72
CA ASN A 101 -7.93 -10.57 8.26
C ASN A 101 -7.74 -9.24 8.99
N GLY A 102 -6.48 -8.81 9.09
CA GLY A 102 -6.09 -7.54 9.69
C GLY A 102 -6.48 -6.38 8.78
N LYS A 103 -5.49 -5.66 8.26
CA LYS A 103 -5.68 -4.66 7.20
C LYS A 103 -5.48 -5.30 5.84
N LEU A 104 -6.56 -5.48 5.08
CA LEU A 104 -6.46 -6.07 3.75
C LEU A 104 -6.07 -5.04 2.69
N PHE A 105 -5.13 -5.39 1.81
CA PHE A 105 -4.79 -4.63 0.61
C PHE A 105 -5.27 -5.31 -0.66
N TYR A 106 -6.12 -4.58 -1.39
CA TYR A 106 -6.65 -4.90 -2.70
C TYR A 106 -6.05 -3.94 -3.72
N GLU A 107 -5.81 -4.42 -4.94
CA GLU A 107 -5.47 -3.59 -6.08
C GLU A 107 -6.62 -2.62 -6.39
N VAL A 108 -6.27 -1.40 -6.75
CA VAL A 108 -7.25 -0.40 -7.17
C VAL A 108 -7.53 -0.61 -8.64
N ILE A 109 -8.73 -1.12 -8.93
CA ILE A 109 -9.23 -1.27 -10.29
C ILE A 109 -9.97 0.01 -10.72
N THR A 110 -9.65 0.52 -11.90
CA THR A 110 -10.35 1.68 -12.47
C THR A 110 -11.71 1.33 -13.04
N THR A 111 -12.73 2.13 -12.73
CA THR A 111 -14.06 2.05 -13.34
C THR A 111 -14.34 3.34 -14.10
N CYS A 112 -14.57 3.24 -15.41
CA CYS A 112 -14.94 4.36 -16.25
C CYS A 112 -16.32 4.91 -15.88
N GLY A 113 -16.51 6.21 -16.07
CA GLY A 113 -17.73 6.93 -15.73
C GLY A 113 -17.37 8.34 -15.32
N SER A 114 -17.36 8.61 -14.01
CA SER A 114 -16.77 9.86 -13.49
C SER A 114 -15.26 9.93 -13.74
N LEU A 115 -14.59 8.77 -13.76
CA LEU A 115 -13.23 8.65 -14.25
C LEU A 115 -13.25 8.63 -15.78
N LYS A 116 -12.59 9.62 -16.41
CA LYS A 116 -12.55 9.74 -17.88
C LYS A 116 -11.66 8.68 -18.50
N CYS A 117 -12.20 7.99 -19.50
CA CYS A 117 -11.48 7.02 -20.32
C CYS A 117 -11.56 7.49 -21.78
N PRO A 118 -10.44 7.78 -22.48
CA PRO A 118 -9.02 7.77 -22.05
C PRO A 118 -8.62 8.96 -21.12
N PRO A 119 -7.45 8.91 -20.42
CA PRO A 119 -6.34 7.96 -20.57
C PRO A 119 -6.44 6.67 -19.73
N TYR A 120 -7.38 6.60 -18.79
CA TYR A 120 -7.59 5.39 -18.00
C TYR A 120 -8.31 4.32 -18.83
N LYS A 121 -8.16 3.06 -18.42
CA LYS A 121 -8.81 1.90 -19.03
C LYS A 121 -9.84 1.34 -18.07
N ASN A 122 -11.00 0.91 -18.57
CA ASN A 122 -11.98 0.24 -17.70
C ASN A 122 -11.43 -1.10 -17.21
N ASP A 123 -11.76 -1.47 -15.97
CA ASP A 123 -11.45 -2.76 -15.36
C ASP A 123 -9.95 -3.09 -15.41
N TYR A 124 -9.10 -2.11 -15.10
CA TYR A 124 -7.65 -2.26 -15.12
C TYR A 124 -7.00 -1.80 -13.81
N PRO A 125 -5.96 -2.48 -13.30
CA PRO A 125 -5.21 -2.02 -12.14
C PRO A 125 -4.56 -0.66 -12.39
N LEU A 126 -4.75 0.27 -11.47
CA LEU A 126 -4.19 1.61 -11.55
C LEU A 126 -2.72 1.59 -11.10
N THR A 127 -1.82 2.09 -11.95
CA THR A 127 -0.40 2.20 -11.62
C THR A 127 -0.10 3.33 -10.64
N CYS A 128 1.09 3.33 -10.07
CA CYS A 128 1.61 4.42 -9.26
C CYS A 128 3.14 4.47 -9.32
N VAL A 129 3.69 5.64 -8.99
CA VAL A 129 5.13 5.87 -8.87
C VAL A 129 5.43 6.69 -7.62
N VAL A 130 6.50 6.36 -6.93
CA VAL A 130 7.05 7.15 -5.82
C VAL A 130 8.32 7.83 -6.28
N CYS A 131 8.34 9.15 -6.12
CA CYS A 131 9.38 10.03 -6.61
C CYS A 131 9.99 10.82 -5.46
N SER A 132 11.29 11.09 -5.55
CA SER A 132 12.01 11.96 -4.64
C SER A 132 12.69 13.12 -5.38
N LYS A 133 12.94 14.23 -4.68
CA LYS A 133 13.64 15.41 -5.22
C LYS A 133 14.60 16.01 -4.22
#